data_AF-A0A316FKM1-F1
#
_entry.id   AF-A0A316FKM1-F1
#
_cell.length_a   1.000
_cell.length_b   1.000
_cell.length_c   1.000
_cell.angle_alpha   90.00
_cell.angle_beta   90.00
_cell.angle_gamma   90.00
#
_symmetry.space_group_name_H-M   'P 1'
#
loop_
_entity.id
_entity.type
_entity.pdbx_description
1 polymer ?
#
loop_
_entity_poly.entity_id
_entity_poly.type
_entity_poly.pdbx_seq_one_letter_code
_entity_poly.pdbx_strand_id
1 'polypeptide(L)'
;MNEHGDRLREAFTKHETETPDPAAVYARVEELAKKYKWRRFGVQAAGGVALSAGLIAGITQLPAILPAAPAPSNAPAFQVAAPVATVDPSAPLTEDEVKAGIAAYFQAGFGYDNAVQLAKLWNLAADQIGQVKAVAGQKLLAGEILPVTAKPNPDGPVEPTEDPADAQINKQVEEFFLQGYDWDDAVVLAKLWKMDNPGDAKAEAGKRLLAGESLPGGVEPDRQQIEEGKKARLANIFWDAGYDGQDAEKLAKLWKLDDAYAAKVEAGRRLKAGETLPIQP
;
A
#
# COMPACT_ATOMS: atom_id res chain seq x y z
N MET A 1 22.94 -17.68 34.02
CA MET A 1 21.92 -16.65 34.28
C MET A 1 22.32 -15.44 33.46
N ASN A 2 21.47 -15.03 32.52
CA ASN A 2 21.81 -13.99 31.54
C ASN A 2 21.42 -12.62 32.09
N GLU A 3 22.43 -11.81 32.40
CA GLU A 3 22.35 -10.45 32.95
C GLU A 3 21.34 -9.53 32.23
N HIS A 4 21.11 -9.76 30.94
CA HIS A 4 20.15 -9.00 30.14
C HIS A 4 18.69 -9.32 30.49
N GLY A 5 18.39 -10.57 30.84
CA GLY A 5 17.04 -10.99 31.21
C GLY A 5 16.62 -10.41 32.56
N ASP A 6 17.58 -10.30 33.49
CA ASP A 6 17.32 -9.75 34.82
C ASP A 6 17.17 -8.22 34.77
N ARG A 7 17.95 -7.52 33.93
CA ARG A 7 17.78 -6.07 33.72
C ARG A 7 16.44 -5.70 33.09
N LEU A 8 15.95 -6.50 32.15
CA LEU A 8 14.63 -6.27 31.55
C LEU A 8 13.52 -6.49 32.58
N ARG A 9 13.64 -7.56 33.38
CA ARG A 9 12.65 -7.86 34.42
C ARG A 9 12.63 -6.75 35.48
N GLU A 10 13.80 -6.26 35.90
CA GLU A 10 13.92 -5.14 36.83
C GLU A 10 13.34 -3.83 36.25
N ALA A 11 13.58 -3.55 34.97
CA ALA A 11 13.01 -2.37 34.31
C ALA A 11 11.47 -2.44 34.22
N PHE A 12 10.91 -3.60 33.89
CA PHE A 12 9.45 -3.78 33.85
C PHE A 12 8.83 -3.67 35.24
N THR A 13 9.41 -4.33 36.26
CA THR A 13 8.89 -4.25 37.64
C THR A 13 9.02 -2.83 38.21
N LYS A 14 10.04 -2.06 37.79
CA LYS A 14 10.24 -0.69 38.25
C LYS A 14 9.25 0.32 37.63
N HIS A 15 8.70 0.04 36.46
CA HIS A 15 7.80 0.94 35.72
C HIS A 15 6.36 0.44 35.62
N GLU A 16 6.00 -0.68 36.27
CA GLU A 16 4.66 -1.29 36.22
C GLU A 16 3.57 -0.43 36.87
N THR A 17 3.94 0.47 37.79
CA THR A 17 3.02 1.37 38.51
C THR A 17 3.14 2.84 38.12
N GLU A 18 4.04 3.18 37.20
CA GLU A 18 4.11 4.53 36.64
C GLU A 18 3.17 4.61 35.45
N THR A 19 1.93 5.05 35.68
CA THR A 19 1.04 5.43 34.57
C THR A 19 1.70 6.59 33.84
N PRO A 20 2.20 6.43 32.60
CA PRO A 20 2.89 7.51 31.92
C PRO A 20 1.90 8.65 31.70
N ASP A 21 2.29 9.87 32.05
CA ASP A 21 1.49 11.04 31.71
C ASP A 21 1.27 11.05 30.18
N PRO A 22 0.04 10.90 29.69
CA PRO A 22 -0.22 10.82 28.25
C PRO A 22 0.30 12.07 27.54
N ALA A 23 0.28 13.24 28.18
CA ALA A 23 0.83 14.47 27.60
C ALA A 23 2.35 14.37 27.38
N ALA A 24 3.09 13.75 28.30
CA ALA A 24 4.52 13.51 28.15
C ALA A 24 4.84 12.50 27.05
N VAL A 25 4.01 11.46 26.90
CA VAL A 25 4.14 10.48 25.81
C VAL A 25 3.89 11.15 24.45
N TYR A 26 2.81 11.92 24.32
CA TYR A 26 2.51 12.64 23.08
C TYR A 26 3.59 13.68 22.74
N ALA A 27 4.08 14.43 23.72
CA ALA A 27 5.19 15.37 23.52
C ALA A 27 6.46 14.66 23.04
N ARG A 28 6.77 13.47 23.57
CA ARG A 28 7.93 12.69 23.14
C ARG A 28 7.78 12.11 21.74
N VAL A 29 6.57 11.66 21.38
CA VAL A 29 6.25 11.18 20.03
C VAL A 29 6.37 12.32 19.02
N GLU A 30 5.83 13.50 19.32
CA GLU A 30 5.99 14.68 18.46
C GLU A 30 7.46 15.11 18.30
N GLU A 31 8.24 15.09 19.38
CA GLU A 31 9.66 15.45 19.34
C GLU A 31 10.45 14.45 18.46
N LEU A 32 10.18 13.15 18.61
CA LEU A 32 10.79 12.11 17.77
C LEU A 32 10.37 12.25 16.30
N ALA A 33 9.10 12.52 16.03
CA ALA A 33 8.59 12.74 14.67
C ALA A 33 9.21 13.99 14.01
N LYS A 34 9.34 15.10 14.74
CA LYS A 34 10.00 16.32 14.26
C LYS A 34 11.49 16.09 13.97
N LYS A 35 12.18 15.33 14.84
CA LYS A 35 13.60 14.97 14.66
C LYS A 35 13.81 14.03 13.45
N TYR A 36 12.85 13.15 13.17
CA TYR A 36 12.87 12.30 11.97
C TYR A 36 12.63 13.10 10.67
N LYS A 37 11.71 14.08 10.71
CA LYS A 37 11.40 14.95 9.56
C LYS A 37 12.60 15.79 9.12
N TRP A 38 13.40 16.30 10.07
CA TRP A 38 14.61 17.08 9.77
C TRP A 38 15.75 16.26 9.15
N ARG A 39 15.84 14.95 9.42
CA ARG A 39 16.84 14.08 8.79
C ARG A 39 16.56 13.78 7.31
N ARG A 40 15.29 13.78 6.89
CA ARG A 40 14.93 13.56 5.47
C ARG A 40 15.24 14.76 4.56
N PHE A 41 15.22 15.99 5.06
CA PHE A 41 15.55 17.17 4.25
C PHE A 41 17.06 17.40 4.05
N GLY A 42 17.93 16.68 4.76
CA GLY A 42 19.39 16.86 4.70
C GLY A 42 20.16 15.97 3.72
N VAL A 43 19.52 15.03 3.01
CA VAL A 43 20.24 13.98 2.25
C VAL A 43 19.96 13.95 0.73
N GLN A 44 19.04 14.77 0.19
CA GLN A 44 18.77 14.81 -1.26
C GLN A 44 19.40 15.99 -2.00
N ALA A 45 20.65 16.32 -1.66
CA ALA A 45 21.43 17.33 -2.40
C ALA A 45 22.88 16.85 -2.64
N ALA A 46 23.07 15.66 -3.22
CA ALA A 46 24.34 15.29 -3.86
C ALA A 46 24.19 14.03 -4.75
N GLY A 47 24.40 14.21 -6.07
CA GLY A 47 24.68 13.15 -7.06
C GLY A 47 23.44 12.49 -7.67
N GLY A 48 23.05 12.69 -8.93
CA GLY A 48 23.84 13.06 -10.11
C GLY A 48 24.32 11.82 -10.87
N VAL A 49 23.47 11.30 -11.76
CA VAL A 49 23.74 10.60 -13.05
C VAL A 49 24.92 9.62 -13.16
N ALA A 50 24.64 8.33 -13.46
CA ALA A 50 25.38 7.53 -14.44
C ALA A 50 24.63 6.26 -14.87
N LEU A 51 24.24 6.19 -16.14
CA LEU A 51 23.89 4.97 -16.89
C LEU A 51 25.17 4.20 -17.25
N SER A 52 25.18 2.86 -17.11
CA SER A 52 25.87 1.88 -17.97
C SER A 52 25.73 0.48 -17.34
N ALA A 53 25.08 -0.46 -18.03
CA ALA A 53 25.64 -1.36 -19.04
C ALA A 53 26.58 -2.41 -18.42
N GLY A 54 26.20 -3.68 -18.57
CA GLY A 54 26.82 -4.83 -17.93
C GLY A 54 28.28 -5.06 -18.29
N LEU A 55 28.97 -5.79 -17.41
CA LEU A 55 30.19 -6.52 -17.77
C LEU A 55 30.36 -7.76 -16.89
N ILE A 56 30.69 -8.85 -17.57
CA ILE A 56 31.06 -10.17 -17.07
C ILE A 56 32.31 -10.05 -16.19
N ALA A 57 32.24 -10.46 -14.92
CA ALA A 57 33.43 -10.62 -14.09
C ALA A 57 34.02 -12.01 -14.29
N GLY A 58 35.08 -12.07 -15.11
CA GLY A 58 35.89 -13.25 -15.33
C GLY A 58 36.71 -13.65 -14.11
N ILE A 59 36.75 -14.96 -13.89
CA ILE A 59 37.74 -15.71 -13.12
C ILE A 59 39.18 -15.26 -13.44
N THR A 60 39.89 -14.73 -12.45
CA THR A 60 41.34 -14.52 -12.52
C THR A 60 42.05 -15.67 -11.79
N GLN A 61 42.74 -16.50 -12.59
CA GLN A 61 43.71 -17.50 -12.13
C GLN A 61 45.01 -16.77 -11.74
N LEU A 62 45.45 -16.92 -10.49
CA LEU A 62 46.81 -16.62 -10.05
C LEU A 62 47.70 -17.86 -10.24
N PRO A 63 48.94 -17.75 -10.75
CA PRO A 63 49.86 -18.88 -10.83
C PRO A 63 50.64 -19.03 -9.51
N ALA A 64 50.39 -20.12 -8.78
CA ALA A 64 51.26 -20.56 -7.70
C ALA A 64 52.31 -21.54 -8.27
N ILE A 65 53.56 -21.08 -8.29
CA ILE A 65 54.74 -21.87 -8.65
C ILE A 65 55.23 -22.56 -7.36
N LEU A 66 55.08 -23.88 -7.23
CA LEU A 66 56.00 -24.79 -6.48
C LEU A 66 55.67 -26.28 -6.82
N PRO A 67 56.65 -27.21 -6.79
CA PRO A 67 56.50 -28.54 -7.39
C PRO A 67 56.23 -29.71 -6.40
N ALA A 68 55.55 -30.73 -6.95
CA ALA A 68 55.60 -32.18 -6.69
C ALA A 68 55.04 -32.81 -5.38
N ALA A 69 53.90 -33.52 -5.51
CA ALA A 69 53.71 -34.98 -5.27
C ALA A 69 52.24 -35.40 -5.60
N PRO A 70 51.94 -36.65 -5.98
CA PRO A 70 50.66 -37.01 -6.61
C PRO A 70 49.61 -37.61 -5.66
N ALA A 71 48.35 -37.57 -6.14
CA ALA A 71 47.13 -38.31 -5.76
C ALA A 71 46.14 -37.64 -4.76
N PRO A 72 44.84 -37.99 -4.79
CA PRO A 72 43.98 -38.45 -5.88
C PRO A 72 42.75 -37.52 -6.09
N SER A 73 42.16 -37.62 -7.28
CA SER A 73 40.89 -37.03 -7.70
C SER A 73 39.71 -37.37 -6.77
N ASN A 74 39.03 -36.34 -6.26
CA ASN A 74 37.67 -36.43 -5.71
C ASN A 74 36.84 -35.20 -6.11
N ALA A 75 35.57 -35.47 -6.40
CA ALA A 75 34.50 -34.70 -7.04
C ALA A 75 34.31 -33.22 -6.62
N PRO A 76 33.64 -32.40 -7.45
CA PRO A 76 33.26 -31.03 -7.07
C PRO A 76 32.29 -31.06 -5.89
N ALA A 77 32.65 -30.36 -4.83
CA ALA A 77 31.77 -30.08 -3.70
C ALA A 77 30.63 -29.17 -4.17
N PHE A 78 29.40 -29.69 -4.12
CA PHE A 78 28.20 -28.87 -4.19
C PHE A 78 28.23 -27.87 -3.04
N GLN A 79 28.36 -26.59 -3.35
CA GLN A 79 28.12 -25.53 -2.38
C GLN A 79 26.63 -25.52 -2.07
N VAL A 80 26.29 -26.00 -0.87
CA VAL A 80 24.94 -25.90 -0.33
C VAL A 80 24.67 -24.41 -0.11
N ALA A 81 23.75 -23.85 -0.90
CA ALA A 81 23.26 -22.49 -0.72
C ALA A 81 22.72 -22.34 0.72
N ALA A 82 23.07 -21.24 1.37
CA ALA A 82 22.53 -20.90 2.68
C ALA A 82 20.99 -20.89 2.64
N PRO A 83 20.31 -21.32 3.71
CA PRO A 83 18.85 -21.29 3.75
C PRO A 83 18.36 -19.84 3.59
N VAL A 84 17.51 -19.62 2.59
CA VAL A 84 16.78 -18.37 2.41
C VAL A 84 15.94 -18.15 3.66
N ALA A 85 16.07 -16.99 4.30
CA ALA A 85 15.32 -16.65 5.49
C ALA A 85 13.82 -16.62 5.13
N THR A 86 13.07 -17.60 5.62
CA THR A 86 11.63 -17.67 5.42
C THR A 86 10.95 -16.51 6.13
N VAL A 87 10.24 -15.65 5.39
CA VAL A 87 9.47 -14.55 5.98
C VAL A 87 8.34 -15.11 6.83
N ASP A 88 8.32 -14.81 8.13
CA ASP A 88 7.24 -15.19 9.05
C ASP A 88 6.01 -14.30 8.76
N PRO A 89 4.83 -14.89 8.46
CA PRO A 89 3.61 -14.12 8.20
C PRO A 89 3.13 -13.25 9.35
N SER A 90 3.53 -13.57 10.58
CA SER A 90 3.14 -12.83 11.78
C SER A 90 4.17 -11.77 12.20
N ALA A 91 5.31 -11.68 11.50
CA ALA A 91 6.34 -10.70 11.84
C ALA A 91 5.86 -9.26 11.53
N PRO A 92 6.16 -8.29 12.41
CA PRO A 92 5.91 -6.88 12.11
C PRO A 92 6.82 -6.42 10.98
N LEU A 93 6.23 -5.89 9.91
CA LEU A 93 6.92 -5.28 8.78
C LEU A 93 7.04 -3.77 8.99
N THR A 94 8.13 -3.19 8.50
CA THR A 94 8.27 -1.73 8.41
C THR A 94 7.34 -1.16 7.33
N GLU A 95 7.05 0.15 7.39
CA GLU A 95 6.16 0.80 6.42
C GLU A 95 6.67 0.68 4.97
N ASP A 96 7.99 0.80 4.76
CA ASP A 96 8.61 0.64 3.44
C ASP A 96 8.50 -0.81 2.94
N GLU A 97 8.66 -1.80 3.83
CA GLU A 97 8.47 -3.23 3.49
C GLU A 97 7.01 -3.56 3.20
N VAL A 98 6.07 -2.94 3.92
CA VAL A 98 4.64 -3.08 3.64
C VAL A 98 4.33 -2.57 2.24
N LYS A 99 4.81 -1.37 1.90
CA LYS A 99 4.59 -0.78 0.57
C LYS A 99 5.23 -1.60 -0.54
N ALA A 100 6.50 -1.98 -0.39
CA ALA A 100 7.23 -2.79 -1.36
C ALA A 100 6.61 -4.18 -1.54
N GLY A 101 6.17 -4.80 -0.44
CA GLY A 101 5.48 -6.09 -0.46
C GLY A 101 4.15 -5.99 -1.21
N ILE A 102 3.30 -5.03 -0.84
CA ILE A 102 2.02 -4.86 -1.53
C ILE A 102 2.22 -4.63 -3.04
N ALA A 103 3.19 -3.81 -3.45
CA ALA A 103 3.51 -3.61 -4.86
C ALA A 103 3.94 -4.91 -5.56
N ALA A 104 4.85 -5.68 -4.97
CA ALA A 104 5.32 -6.94 -5.54
C ALA A 104 4.22 -8.01 -5.62
N TYR A 105 3.36 -8.08 -4.62
CA TYR A 105 2.18 -8.96 -4.59
C TYR A 105 1.28 -8.73 -5.80
N PHE A 106 0.97 -7.45 -6.04
CA PHE A 106 0.14 -7.04 -7.16
C PHE A 106 0.84 -7.20 -8.52
N GLN A 107 2.13 -6.88 -8.60
CA GLN A 107 2.93 -7.07 -9.81
C GLN A 107 3.02 -8.55 -10.23
N ALA A 108 2.98 -9.47 -9.27
CA ALA A 108 2.93 -10.91 -9.52
C ALA A 108 1.52 -11.42 -9.88
N GLY A 109 0.54 -10.52 -10.03
CA GLY A 109 -0.81 -10.83 -10.50
C GLY A 109 -1.75 -11.42 -9.44
N PHE A 110 -1.43 -11.30 -8.15
CA PHE A 110 -2.29 -11.79 -7.09
C PHE A 110 -3.37 -10.78 -6.70
N GLY A 111 -4.60 -11.27 -6.52
CA GLY A 111 -5.79 -10.47 -6.21
C GLY A 111 -6.19 -10.40 -4.74
N TYR A 112 -7.32 -9.76 -4.46
CA TYR A 112 -7.92 -9.77 -3.12
C TYR A 112 -8.31 -11.19 -2.67
N ASP A 113 -8.95 -11.96 -3.54
CA ASP A 113 -9.35 -13.35 -3.24
C ASP A 113 -8.17 -14.26 -2.91
N ASN A 114 -7.02 -14.01 -3.54
CA ASN A 114 -5.79 -14.70 -3.19
C ASN A 114 -5.33 -14.34 -1.77
N ALA A 115 -5.47 -13.08 -1.35
CA ALA A 115 -5.10 -12.64 -0.01
C ALA A 115 -6.05 -13.25 1.03
N VAL A 116 -7.35 -13.39 0.74
CA VAL A 116 -8.30 -14.06 1.63
C VAL A 116 -7.95 -15.55 1.78
N GLN A 117 -7.58 -16.22 0.69
CA GLN A 117 -7.14 -17.62 0.74
C GLN A 117 -5.83 -17.76 1.53
N LEU A 118 -4.87 -16.87 1.32
CA LEU A 118 -3.61 -16.83 2.07
C LEU A 118 -3.85 -16.55 3.56
N ALA A 119 -4.75 -15.63 3.91
CA ALA A 119 -5.13 -15.36 5.29
C ALA A 119 -5.66 -16.63 5.98
N LYS A 120 -6.51 -17.40 5.28
CA LYS A 120 -7.02 -18.68 5.79
C LYS A 120 -5.93 -19.73 5.97
N LEU A 121 -4.99 -19.81 5.02
CA LEU A 121 -3.86 -20.76 5.10
C LEU A 121 -2.87 -20.39 6.21
N TRP A 122 -2.69 -19.10 6.48
CA TRP A 122 -1.78 -18.58 7.50
C TRP A 122 -2.47 -18.37 8.86
N ASN A 123 -3.75 -18.71 8.97
CA ASN A 123 -4.56 -18.53 10.18
C ASN A 123 -4.55 -17.08 10.70
N LEU A 124 -4.58 -16.12 9.77
CA LEU A 124 -4.66 -14.68 10.03
C LEU A 124 -6.11 -14.20 9.92
N ALA A 125 -6.43 -13.14 10.66
CA ALA A 125 -7.78 -12.58 10.68
C ALA A 125 -8.11 -11.78 9.40
N ALA A 126 -9.41 -11.63 9.11
CA ALA A 126 -9.90 -11.02 7.88
C ALA A 126 -9.66 -9.49 7.81
N ASP A 127 -9.36 -8.84 8.93
CA ASP A 127 -8.92 -7.45 9.02
C ASP A 127 -7.42 -7.28 8.69
N GLN A 128 -6.65 -8.37 8.66
CA GLN A 128 -5.21 -8.37 8.37
C GLN A 128 -4.88 -8.56 6.88
N ILE A 129 -5.85 -8.42 5.98
CA ILE A 129 -5.65 -8.65 4.54
C ILE A 129 -4.55 -7.76 3.95
N GLY A 130 -4.40 -6.52 4.45
CA GLY A 130 -3.28 -5.65 4.06
C GLY A 130 -1.92 -6.24 4.43
N GLN A 131 -1.79 -6.79 5.65
CA GLN A 131 -0.59 -7.47 6.12
C GLN A 131 -0.33 -8.75 5.32
N VAL A 132 -1.36 -9.52 5.00
CA VAL A 132 -1.25 -10.73 4.18
C VAL A 132 -0.67 -10.40 2.80
N LYS A 133 -1.17 -9.34 2.15
CA LYS A 133 -0.63 -8.86 0.87
C LYS A 133 0.84 -8.44 0.99
N ALA A 134 1.18 -7.68 2.03
CA ALA A 134 2.55 -7.24 2.27
C ALA A 134 3.51 -8.43 2.45
N VAL A 135 3.19 -9.37 3.34
CA VAL A 135 3.98 -10.59 3.58
C VAL A 135 4.10 -11.43 2.32
N ALA A 136 2.98 -11.66 1.62
CA ALA A 136 2.95 -12.43 0.39
C ALA A 136 3.87 -11.81 -0.68
N GLY A 137 3.85 -10.49 -0.80
CA GLY A 137 4.78 -9.76 -1.65
C GLY A 137 6.24 -9.86 -1.24
N GLN A 138 6.54 -9.80 0.06
CA GLN A 138 7.91 -10.01 0.55
C GLN A 138 8.42 -11.43 0.26
N LYS A 139 7.55 -12.44 0.38
CA LYS A 139 7.85 -13.81 -0.04
C LYS A 139 8.17 -13.89 -1.54
N LEU A 140 7.37 -13.21 -2.37
CA LEU A 140 7.63 -13.14 -3.81
C LEU A 140 8.95 -12.43 -4.14
N LEU A 141 9.28 -11.33 -3.46
CA LEU A 141 10.56 -10.62 -3.60
C LEU A 141 11.76 -11.49 -3.17
N ALA A 142 11.56 -12.36 -2.17
CA ALA A 142 12.55 -13.35 -1.75
C ALA A 142 12.64 -14.56 -2.69
N GLY A 143 11.83 -14.62 -3.75
CA GLY A 143 11.78 -15.74 -4.70
C GLY A 143 11.02 -16.97 -4.18
N GLU A 144 10.26 -16.85 -3.08
CA GLU A 144 9.40 -17.91 -2.56
C GLU A 144 8.12 -18.03 -3.41
N ILE A 145 7.64 -19.26 -3.60
CA ILE A 145 6.37 -19.55 -4.28
C ILE A 145 5.25 -19.55 -3.24
N LEU A 146 4.18 -18.81 -3.49
CA LEU A 146 3.02 -18.77 -2.60
C LEU A 146 2.17 -20.05 -2.73
N PRO A 147 1.55 -20.54 -1.63
CA PRO A 147 0.70 -21.75 -1.63
C PRO A 147 -0.69 -21.51 -2.24
N VAL A 148 -0.85 -20.47 -3.06
CA VAL A 148 -2.03 -20.19 -3.86
C VAL A 148 -1.57 -19.86 -5.26
N THR A 149 -2.30 -20.32 -6.28
CA THR A 149 -2.03 -19.90 -7.65
C THR A 149 -2.55 -18.47 -7.82
N ALA A 150 -1.75 -17.60 -8.43
CA ALA A 150 -2.23 -16.30 -8.87
C ALA A 150 -3.46 -16.55 -9.76
N LYS A 151 -4.63 -16.18 -9.26
CA LYS A 151 -5.77 -16.00 -10.13
C LYS A 151 -5.63 -14.55 -10.57
N PRO A 152 -5.45 -14.28 -11.88
CA PRO A 152 -5.48 -12.92 -12.36
C PRO A 152 -6.73 -12.27 -11.78
N ASN A 153 -6.50 -11.30 -10.89
CA ASN A 153 -7.58 -10.44 -10.47
C ASN A 153 -7.86 -9.55 -11.68
N PRO A 154 -9.12 -9.38 -12.12
CA PRO A 154 -9.44 -8.31 -13.06
C PRO A 154 -8.97 -6.94 -12.51
N ASP A 155 -8.86 -6.80 -11.18
CA ASP A 155 -8.43 -5.56 -10.52
C ASP A 155 -6.95 -5.49 -10.10
N GLY A 156 -6.04 -6.22 -10.75
CA GLY A 156 -4.59 -5.99 -10.56
C GLY A 156 -4.18 -4.62 -11.13
N PRO A 157 -3.02 -4.05 -10.77
CA PRO A 157 -2.42 -2.98 -11.55
C PRO A 157 -1.89 -3.59 -12.84
N VAL A 158 -2.81 -3.92 -13.73
CA VAL A 158 -2.53 -3.95 -15.15
C VAL A 158 -2.06 -2.53 -15.47
N GLU A 159 -1.00 -2.37 -16.27
CA GLU A 159 -0.94 -1.16 -17.10
C GLU A 159 -2.35 -0.98 -17.68
N PRO A 160 -2.97 0.20 -17.62
CA PRO A 160 -4.36 0.37 -18.02
C PRO A 160 -4.51 0.10 -19.52
N THR A 161 -4.58 -1.18 -19.90
CA THR A 161 -5.53 -1.61 -20.89
C THR A 161 -6.86 -1.43 -20.18
N GLU A 162 -7.39 -0.21 -20.22
CA GLU A 162 -8.77 0.10 -19.86
C GLU A 162 -9.64 -0.78 -20.76
N ASP A 163 -9.94 -2.00 -20.32
CA ASP A 163 -11.15 -2.63 -20.81
C ASP A 163 -12.28 -1.66 -20.42
N PRO A 164 -13.07 -1.15 -21.38
CA PRO A 164 -14.15 -0.24 -21.08
C PRO A 164 -15.11 -0.79 -20.00
N ALA A 165 -15.20 -2.12 -19.87
CA ALA A 165 -15.97 -2.77 -18.82
C ALA A 165 -15.40 -2.50 -17.42
N ASP A 166 -14.09 -2.62 -17.22
CA ASP A 166 -13.44 -2.42 -15.92
C ASP A 166 -13.47 -0.94 -15.51
N ALA A 167 -13.25 -0.03 -16.47
CA ALA A 167 -13.39 1.41 -16.24
C ALA A 167 -14.82 1.79 -15.80
N GLN A 168 -15.83 1.12 -16.37
CA GLN A 168 -17.23 1.35 -16.00
C GLN A 168 -17.54 0.82 -14.59
N ILE A 169 -17.03 -0.35 -14.22
CA ILE A 169 -17.19 -0.91 -12.87
C ILE A 169 -16.54 0.00 -11.83
N ASN A 170 -15.33 0.51 -12.10
CA ASN A 170 -14.66 1.45 -11.22
C ASN A 170 -15.47 2.73 -10.98
N LYS A 171 -16.07 3.30 -12.03
CA LYS A 171 -16.98 4.47 -11.90
C LYS A 171 -18.20 4.16 -11.05
N GLN A 172 -18.76 2.96 -11.17
CA GLN A 172 -19.89 2.54 -10.35
C GLN A 172 -19.49 2.41 -8.89
N VAL A 173 -18.41 1.69 -8.60
CA VAL A 173 -17.90 1.52 -7.23
C VAL A 173 -17.55 2.88 -6.61
N GLU A 174 -16.95 3.78 -7.39
CA GLU A 174 -16.66 5.13 -6.94
C GLU A 174 -17.95 5.91 -6.61
N GLU A 175 -18.95 5.88 -7.48
CA GLU A 175 -20.24 6.54 -7.22
C GLU A 175 -20.87 6.09 -5.90
N PHE A 176 -20.80 4.80 -5.60
CA PHE A 176 -21.29 4.24 -4.35
C PHE A 176 -20.66 4.93 -3.13
N PHE A 177 -19.33 5.06 -3.10
CA PHE A 177 -18.63 5.74 -2.01
C PHE A 177 -18.88 7.25 -2.01
N LEU A 178 -18.93 7.88 -3.18
CA LEU A 178 -19.18 9.33 -3.31
C LEU A 178 -20.60 9.73 -2.88
N GLN A 179 -21.53 8.79 -2.80
CA GLN A 179 -22.86 8.98 -2.25
C GLN A 179 -22.91 8.73 -0.73
N GLY A 180 -21.78 8.44 -0.09
CA GLY A 180 -21.65 8.27 1.35
C GLY A 180 -22.06 6.90 1.88
N TYR A 181 -22.01 5.88 1.03
CA TYR A 181 -22.18 4.49 1.45
C TYR A 181 -20.82 3.83 1.68
N ASP A 182 -20.77 2.89 2.63
CA ASP A 182 -19.54 2.23 3.03
C ASP A 182 -19.53 0.71 2.79
N TRP A 183 -18.55 0.02 3.39
CA TRP A 183 -18.43 -1.41 3.25
C TRP A 183 -19.59 -2.18 3.92
N ASP A 184 -20.04 -1.73 5.09
CA ASP A 184 -21.11 -2.41 5.84
C ASP A 184 -22.43 -2.30 5.09
N ASP A 185 -22.69 -1.16 4.47
CA ASP A 185 -23.81 -0.95 3.55
C ASP A 185 -23.78 -1.96 2.39
N ALA A 186 -22.60 -2.14 1.78
CA ALA A 186 -22.42 -3.11 0.70
C ALA A 186 -22.68 -4.55 1.14
N VAL A 187 -22.32 -4.92 2.37
CA VAL A 187 -22.60 -6.24 2.94
C VAL A 187 -24.11 -6.45 3.11
N VAL A 188 -24.84 -5.44 3.58
CA VAL A 188 -26.31 -5.49 3.70
C VAL A 188 -26.95 -5.65 2.32
N LEU A 189 -26.51 -4.86 1.34
CA LEU A 189 -27.00 -4.92 -0.04
C LEU A 189 -26.71 -6.26 -0.71
N ALA A 190 -25.51 -6.81 -0.52
CA ALA A 190 -25.15 -8.13 -1.05
C ALA A 190 -26.09 -9.22 -0.53
N LYS A 191 -26.38 -9.20 0.79
CA LYS A 191 -27.32 -10.14 1.39
C LYS A 191 -28.75 -9.95 0.86
N LEU A 192 -29.19 -8.70 0.69
CA LEU A 192 -30.52 -8.38 0.19
C LEU A 192 -30.73 -8.83 -1.26
N TRP A 193 -29.70 -8.66 -2.09
CA TRP A 193 -29.72 -9.02 -3.51
C TRP A 193 -29.26 -10.44 -3.81
N LYS A 194 -28.88 -11.21 -2.77
CA LYS A 194 -28.37 -12.59 -2.89
C LYS A 194 -27.13 -12.67 -3.78
N MET A 195 -26.23 -11.70 -3.62
CA MET A 195 -24.92 -11.68 -4.27
C MET A 195 -23.89 -12.38 -3.39
N ASP A 196 -22.91 -13.02 -4.04
CA ASP A 196 -21.90 -13.82 -3.36
C ASP A 196 -20.85 -12.97 -2.65
N ASN A 197 -20.58 -11.74 -3.14
CA ASN A 197 -19.62 -10.84 -2.55
C ASN A 197 -20.13 -9.39 -2.45
N PRO A 198 -19.67 -8.60 -1.46
CA PRO A 198 -20.01 -7.19 -1.33
C PRO A 198 -19.45 -6.28 -2.43
N GLY A 199 -18.43 -6.69 -3.18
CA GLY A 199 -17.89 -5.92 -4.29
C GLY A 199 -18.90 -5.75 -5.43
N ASP A 200 -19.55 -6.83 -5.82
CA ASP A 200 -20.61 -6.85 -6.84
C ASP A 200 -21.79 -5.98 -6.41
N ALA A 201 -22.12 -5.99 -5.11
CA ALA A 201 -23.16 -5.14 -4.55
C ALA A 201 -22.79 -3.65 -4.66
N LYS A 202 -21.52 -3.27 -4.49
CA LYS A 202 -21.08 -1.88 -4.69
C LYS A 202 -21.21 -1.44 -6.14
N ALA A 203 -20.76 -2.28 -7.07
CA ALA A 203 -20.86 -1.97 -8.50
C ALA A 203 -22.34 -1.83 -8.93
N GLU A 204 -23.21 -2.76 -8.53
CA GLU A 204 -24.64 -2.66 -8.85
C GLU A 204 -25.32 -1.48 -8.14
N ALA A 205 -24.99 -1.21 -6.87
CA ALA A 205 -25.50 -0.05 -6.15
C ALA A 205 -25.06 1.26 -6.79
N GLY A 206 -23.78 1.37 -7.12
CA GLY A 206 -23.20 2.50 -7.85
C GLY A 206 -23.88 2.75 -9.19
N LYS A 207 -24.14 1.69 -9.96
CA LYS A 207 -24.90 1.77 -11.21
C LYS A 207 -26.30 2.33 -11.01
N ARG A 208 -27.01 1.92 -9.96
CA ARG A 208 -28.35 2.45 -9.62
C ARG A 208 -28.29 3.91 -9.18
N LEU A 209 -27.29 4.27 -8.38
CA LEU A 209 -27.06 5.65 -7.95
C LEU A 209 -26.73 6.58 -9.13
N LEU A 210 -25.93 6.12 -10.10
CA LEU A 210 -25.69 6.85 -11.36
C LEU A 210 -26.97 7.05 -12.17
N ALA A 211 -27.93 6.13 -12.08
CA ALA A 211 -29.25 6.26 -12.69
C ALA A 211 -30.21 7.15 -11.88
N GLY A 212 -29.81 7.64 -10.71
CA GLY A 212 -30.63 8.46 -9.82
C GLY A 212 -31.62 7.66 -8.96
N GLU A 213 -31.43 6.34 -8.85
CA GLU A 213 -32.27 5.47 -8.03
C GLU A 213 -31.79 5.46 -6.56
N SER A 214 -32.73 5.20 -5.63
CA SER A 214 -32.39 4.97 -4.22
C SER A 214 -32.09 3.50 -3.94
N LEU A 215 -31.24 3.25 -2.93
CA LEU A 215 -30.91 1.89 -2.52
C LEU A 215 -31.96 1.32 -1.56
N PRO A 216 -32.31 0.02 -1.68
CA PRO A 216 -33.31 -0.61 -0.85
C PRO A 216 -32.76 -1.04 0.53
N GLY A 217 -33.65 -1.49 1.42
CA GLY A 217 -33.26 -2.16 2.67
C GLY A 217 -33.00 -1.25 3.87
N GLY A 218 -33.34 0.04 3.78
CA GLY A 218 -33.09 1.00 4.86
C GLY A 218 -31.61 1.35 5.04
N VAL A 219 -30.79 1.05 4.03
CA VAL A 219 -29.41 1.48 3.93
C VAL A 219 -29.42 2.98 3.64
N GLU A 220 -29.06 3.79 4.63
CA GLU A 220 -29.00 5.24 4.50
C GLU A 220 -27.53 5.68 4.48
N PRO A 221 -27.15 6.53 3.51
CA PRO A 221 -25.78 7.01 3.44
C PRO A 221 -25.46 7.92 4.64
N ASP A 222 -24.22 7.85 5.10
CA ASP A 222 -23.77 8.71 6.18
C ASP A 222 -23.66 10.17 5.69
N ARG A 223 -24.25 11.10 6.47
CA ARG A 223 -24.30 12.51 6.07
C ARG A 223 -22.92 13.16 5.99
N GLN A 224 -21.98 12.75 6.84
CA GLN A 224 -20.62 13.29 6.78
C GLN A 224 -19.91 12.74 5.53
N GLN A 225 -20.05 11.45 5.25
CA GLN A 225 -19.50 10.83 4.05
C GLN A 225 -20.08 11.40 2.75
N ILE A 226 -21.36 11.81 2.73
CA ILE A 226 -21.95 12.54 1.59
C ILE A 226 -21.21 13.86 1.34
N GLU A 227 -20.92 14.63 2.38
CA GLU A 227 -20.19 15.90 2.24
C GLU A 227 -18.73 15.68 1.81
N GLU A 228 -18.10 14.62 2.31
CA GLU A 228 -16.77 14.19 1.85
C GLU A 228 -16.80 13.73 0.40
N GLY A 229 -17.82 12.97 -0.02
CA GLY A 229 -18.04 12.55 -1.39
C GLY A 229 -18.25 13.73 -2.34
N LYS A 230 -18.97 14.78 -1.93
CA LYS A 230 -19.07 16.03 -2.69
C LYS A 230 -17.71 16.69 -2.88
N LYS A 231 -16.87 16.73 -1.84
CA LYS A 231 -15.50 17.26 -1.93
C LYS A 231 -14.63 16.39 -2.84
N ALA A 232 -14.72 15.08 -2.70
CA ALA A 232 -13.98 14.12 -3.54
C ALA A 232 -14.36 14.26 -5.02
N ARG A 233 -15.64 14.44 -5.36
CA ARG A 233 -16.08 14.75 -6.75
C ARG A 233 -15.39 15.99 -7.31
N LEU A 234 -15.28 17.05 -6.51
CA LEU A 234 -14.58 18.26 -6.94
C LEU A 234 -13.09 17.96 -7.12
N ALA A 235 -12.47 17.24 -6.19
CA ALA A 235 -11.08 16.83 -6.34
C ALA A 235 -10.85 15.95 -7.59
N ASN A 236 -11.80 15.09 -7.96
CA ASN A 236 -11.72 14.28 -9.18
C ASN A 236 -11.78 15.13 -10.45
N ILE A 237 -12.63 16.16 -10.50
CA ILE A 237 -12.66 17.11 -11.63
C ILE A 237 -11.27 17.75 -11.85
N PHE A 238 -10.55 18.03 -10.76
CA PHE A 238 -9.18 18.55 -10.85
C PHE A 238 -8.23 17.53 -11.49
N TRP A 239 -8.29 16.25 -11.09
CA TRP A 239 -7.48 15.18 -11.69
C TRP A 239 -7.86 14.91 -13.15
N ASP A 240 -9.16 14.87 -13.46
CA ASP A 240 -9.68 14.64 -14.81
C ASP A 240 -9.27 15.76 -15.78
N ALA A 241 -9.03 16.96 -15.26
CA ALA A 241 -8.49 18.09 -16.02
C ALA A 241 -6.97 18.01 -16.25
N GLY A 242 -6.31 16.93 -15.79
CA GLY A 242 -4.91 16.60 -16.02
C GLY A 242 -3.94 17.13 -14.95
N TYR A 243 -4.42 17.83 -13.93
CA TYR A 243 -3.57 18.38 -12.88
C TYR A 243 -3.12 17.31 -11.89
N ASP A 244 -1.95 17.52 -11.28
CA ASP A 244 -1.38 16.55 -10.36
C ASP A 244 -1.29 17.00 -8.88
N GLY A 245 -0.65 16.16 -8.05
CA GLY A 245 -0.43 16.48 -6.64
C GLY A 245 0.49 17.69 -6.41
N GLN A 246 1.49 17.90 -7.26
CA GLN A 246 2.40 19.04 -7.18
C GLN A 246 1.68 20.35 -7.54
N ASP A 247 0.78 20.29 -8.51
CA ASP A 247 -0.06 21.42 -8.89
C ASP A 247 -1.00 21.83 -7.76
N ALA A 248 -1.59 20.85 -7.08
CA ALA A 248 -2.40 21.10 -5.89
C ALA A 248 -1.60 21.82 -4.79
N GLU A 249 -0.33 21.46 -4.57
CA GLU A 249 0.54 22.15 -3.61
C GLU A 249 0.88 23.60 -4.03
N LYS A 250 1.11 23.85 -5.33
CA LYS A 250 1.32 25.20 -5.85
C LYS A 250 0.07 26.06 -5.65
N LEU A 251 -1.10 25.51 -5.96
CA LEU A 251 -2.40 26.17 -5.77
C LEU A 251 -2.68 26.44 -4.30
N ALA A 252 -2.41 25.49 -3.40
CA ALA A 252 -2.58 25.68 -1.97
C ALA A 252 -1.76 26.88 -1.46
N LYS A 253 -0.50 27.01 -1.90
CA LYS A 253 0.36 28.15 -1.55
C LYS A 253 -0.16 29.46 -2.15
N LEU A 254 -0.57 29.44 -3.42
CA LEU A 254 -1.03 30.63 -4.13
C LEU A 254 -2.34 31.18 -3.54
N TRP A 255 -3.25 30.30 -3.15
CA TRP A 255 -4.55 30.65 -2.58
C TRP A 255 -4.55 30.71 -1.05
N LYS A 256 -3.41 30.41 -0.40
CA LYS A 256 -3.26 30.39 1.07
C LYS A 256 -4.25 29.43 1.75
N LEU A 257 -4.39 28.24 1.19
CA LEU A 257 -5.19 27.15 1.76
C LEU A 257 -4.32 26.29 2.68
N ASP A 258 -4.96 25.60 3.62
CA ASP A 258 -4.29 24.85 4.68
C ASP A 258 -3.52 23.63 4.14
N ASP A 259 -4.04 22.99 3.09
CA ASP A 259 -3.43 21.80 2.49
C ASP A 259 -3.73 21.65 0.98
N ALA A 260 -3.06 20.68 0.36
CA ALA A 260 -3.22 20.37 -1.06
C ALA A 260 -4.61 19.78 -1.39
N TYR A 261 -5.29 19.12 -0.45
CA TYR A 261 -6.62 18.57 -0.69
C TYR A 261 -7.66 19.69 -0.79
N ALA A 262 -7.63 20.67 0.12
CA ALA A 262 -8.44 21.88 0.05
C ALA A 262 -8.25 22.61 -1.28
N ALA A 263 -7.00 22.67 -1.78
CA ALA A 263 -6.71 23.23 -3.10
C ALA A 263 -7.33 22.45 -4.25
N LYS A 264 -7.31 21.11 -4.22
CA LYS A 264 -7.99 20.27 -5.24
C LYS A 264 -9.49 20.51 -5.27
N VAL A 265 -10.12 20.57 -4.09
CA VAL A 265 -11.57 20.81 -3.98
C VAL A 265 -11.93 22.19 -4.54
N GLU A 266 -11.20 23.23 -4.17
CA GLU A 266 -11.43 24.59 -4.66
C GLU A 266 -11.13 24.72 -6.17
N ALA A 267 -10.05 24.09 -6.64
CA ALA A 267 -9.72 24.04 -8.06
C ALA A 267 -10.80 23.33 -8.87
N GLY A 268 -11.26 22.17 -8.41
CA GLY A 268 -12.37 21.44 -9.00
C GLY A 268 -13.66 22.24 -9.04
N ARG A 269 -13.95 23.01 -7.99
CA ARG A 269 -15.11 23.93 -7.96
C ARG A 269 -15.02 24.98 -9.07
N ARG A 270 -13.85 25.58 -9.27
CA ARG A 270 -13.60 26.57 -10.32
C ARG A 270 -13.67 25.96 -11.72
N LEU A 271 -13.03 24.82 -11.93
CA LEU A 271 -13.09 24.07 -13.18
C LEU A 271 -14.52 23.68 -13.55
N LYS A 272 -15.31 23.20 -12.58
CA LYS A 272 -16.75 22.90 -12.77
C LYS A 272 -17.56 24.13 -13.18
N ALA A 273 -17.16 25.32 -12.74
CA ALA A 273 -17.77 26.59 -13.14
C ALA A 273 -17.28 27.11 -14.50
N GLY A 274 -16.35 26.42 -15.16
CA GLY A 274 -15.74 26.83 -16.42
C GLY A 274 -14.63 27.88 -16.26
N GLU A 275 -14.15 28.10 -15.04
CA GLU A 275 -13.02 29.01 -14.77
C GLU A 275 -11.68 28.33 -15.08
N THR A 276 -10.68 29.14 -15.44
CA THR A 276 -9.31 28.67 -15.62
C THR A 276 -8.52 28.78 -14.32
N LEU A 277 -7.60 27.83 -14.10
CA LEU A 277 -6.70 27.88 -12.96
C LEU A 277 -5.50 28.77 -13.27
N PRO A 278 -4.87 29.38 -12.25
CA PRO A 278 -3.72 30.27 -12.43
C PRO A 278 -2.42 29.53 -12.80
N ILE A 279 -2.45 28.21 -12.88
CA ILE A 279 -1.38 27.35 -13.38
C ILE A 279 -1.97 26.42 -14.45
N GLN A 280 -1.13 25.94 -15.34
CA GLN A 280 -1.46 24.84 -16.25
C GLN A 280 -1.15 23.50 -15.57
N PRO A 281 -1.80 22.40 -15.98
CA PRO A 281 -1.38 21.05 -15.62
C PRO A 281 0.05 20.74 -16.09
#